data_AF-M7TNG5-F1
#
_entry.id   AF-M7TNG5-F1
#
_cell.length_a   1.000
_cell.length_b   1.000
_cell.length_c   1.000
_cell.angle_alpha   90.00
_cell.angle_beta   90.00
_cell.angle_gamma   90.00
#
_symmetry.space_group_name_H-M   'P 1'
#
loop_
_entity.id
_entity.type
_entity.pdbx_description
1 polymer ?
#
loop_
_entity_poly.entity_id
_entity_poly.type
_entity_poly.pdbx_seq_one_letter_code
_entity_poly.pdbx_strand_id
1 'polypeptide(L)'
;MVDSELDAIKTTCADGWTDMAELGVLAAKLHFYALVITRVRPGTTSRDILLKLGLGVSLRIAHLTNTRLHDNSVDTHNLTLQQRLRTYPKNHFRVLAFATVFLLRYFSLNSAAHADEQQMAANHVMMAHHIFQTCATSPRDECGRAANVFETLGRQAPISADATKLRLTDRMGISILLDAVSTAAEVRGRPVEITESETSQGTPVYAKEDTYGISRELPVNGAQPPQQLQQQQQQQQHQDPWLADLTLSNNDLWNDAVWDMFGYQTGFPHAGMLPHTEM
;
A
#
# COMPACT_ATOMS: atom_id res chain seq x y z
N MET A 1 19.96 10.52 -2.73
CA MET A 1 20.54 9.71 -3.81
C MET A 1 19.45 9.25 -4.77
N VAL A 2 18.51 8.39 -4.34
CA VAL A 2 17.38 7.95 -5.20
C VAL A 2 16.50 9.12 -5.70
N ASP A 3 16.23 10.11 -4.85
CA ASP A 3 15.38 11.25 -5.22
C ASP A 3 15.94 12.07 -6.40
N SER A 4 17.23 12.39 -6.34
CA SER A 4 17.96 13.12 -7.39
C SER A 4 18.12 12.29 -8.67
N GLU A 5 18.27 10.97 -8.55
CA GLU A 5 18.31 10.07 -9.70
C GLU A 5 16.95 10.04 -10.42
N LEU A 6 15.85 9.99 -9.66
CA LEU A 6 14.50 10.04 -10.20
C LEU A 6 14.20 11.38 -10.90
N ASP A 7 14.71 12.50 -10.36
CA ASP A 7 14.61 13.81 -11.01
C ASP A 7 15.46 13.90 -12.29
N ALA A 8 16.62 13.24 -12.30
CA ALA A 8 17.47 13.20 -13.48
C ALA A 8 16.76 12.56 -14.67
N ILE A 9 15.88 11.55 -14.46
CA ILE A 9 15.12 10.90 -15.55
C ILE A 9 14.37 11.93 -16.39
N LYS A 10 13.73 12.94 -15.76
CA LYS A 10 13.01 14.00 -16.47
C LYS A 10 13.95 14.85 -17.34
N THR A 11 15.13 15.14 -16.84
CA THR A 11 16.14 15.93 -17.58
C THR A 11 16.78 15.13 -18.71
N THR A 12 16.98 13.82 -18.53
CA THR A 12 17.61 12.93 -19.52
C THR A 12 16.62 12.51 -20.62
N CYS A 13 15.34 12.37 -20.28
CA CYS A 13 14.26 11.99 -21.20
C CYS A 13 13.29 13.16 -21.40
N ALA A 14 13.81 14.37 -21.62
CA ALA A 14 12.99 15.57 -21.80
C ALA A 14 12.10 15.49 -23.05
N ASP A 15 12.63 14.91 -24.14
CA ASP A 15 11.90 14.69 -25.39
C ASP A 15 10.83 13.60 -25.19
N GLY A 16 9.56 14.00 -25.24
CA GLY A 16 8.43 13.08 -25.06
C GLY A 16 8.03 12.84 -23.60
N TRP A 17 8.43 13.70 -22.67
CA TRP A 17 7.97 13.63 -21.29
C TRP A 17 6.44 13.77 -21.20
N THR A 18 5.77 12.69 -20.84
CA THR A 18 4.32 12.69 -20.67
C THR A 18 3.95 12.82 -19.21
N ASP A 19 2.76 13.35 -18.93
CA ASP A 19 2.18 13.33 -17.59
C ASP A 19 2.06 11.91 -16.99
N MET A 20 2.10 10.84 -17.81
CA MET A 20 2.10 9.46 -17.30
C MET A 20 3.50 9.07 -16.80
N ALA A 21 4.55 9.52 -17.49
CA ALA A 21 5.92 9.38 -17.01
C ALA A 21 6.15 10.19 -15.72
N GLU A 22 5.64 11.43 -15.67
CA GLU A 22 5.64 12.26 -14.47
C GLU A 22 4.96 11.52 -13.29
N LEU A 23 3.75 10.98 -13.52
CA LEU A 23 3.04 10.22 -12.50
C LEU A 23 3.81 8.98 -12.04
N GLY A 24 4.49 8.29 -12.97
CA GLY A 24 5.33 7.13 -12.65
C GLY A 24 6.51 7.48 -11.75
N VAL A 25 7.20 8.58 -12.02
CA VAL A 25 8.30 9.07 -11.17
C VAL A 25 7.78 9.50 -9.79
N LEU A 26 6.69 10.25 -9.74
CA LEU A 26 6.06 10.65 -8.47
C LEU A 26 5.61 9.44 -7.65
N ALA A 27 5.06 8.42 -8.31
CA ALA A 27 4.71 7.16 -7.66
C ALA A 27 5.96 6.53 -7.03
N ALA A 28 7.05 6.38 -7.78
CA ALA A 28 8.28 5.79 -7.27
C ALA A 28 8.84 6.57 -6.05
N LYS A 29 8.86 7.91 -6.13
CA LYS A 29 9.25 8.78 -5.01
C LYS A 29 8.39 8.53 -3.77
N LEU A 30 7.07 8.54 -3.92
CA LEU A 30 6.16 8.35 -2.79
C LEU A 30 6.34 6.98 -2.12
N HIS A 31 6.49 5.92 -2.91
CA HIS A 31 6.75 4.57 -2.40
C HIS A 31 8.06 4.49 -1.63
N PHE A 32 9.11 5.10 -2.17
CA PHE A 32 10.41 5.15 -1.51
C PHE A 32 10.34 5.92 -0.18
N TYR A 33 9.71 7.09 -0.16
CA TYR A 33 9.55 7.86 1.07
C TYR A 33 8.73 7.10 2.10
N ALA A 34 7.61 6.50 1.69
CA ALA A 34 6.76 5.70 2.55
C ALA A 34 7.54 4.53 3.18
N LEU A 35 8.30 3.78 2.37
CA LEU A 35 9.16 2.69 2.85
C LEU A 35 10.08 3.18 3.98
N VAL A 36 10.79 4.29 3.77
CA VAL A 36 11.72 4.81 4.77
C VAL A 36 10.97 5.32 6.00
N ILE A 37 9.87 6.06 5.84
CA ILE A 37 9.05 6.58 6.95
C ILE A 37 8.50 5.46 7.82
N THR A 38 8.12 4.31 7.25
CA THR A 38 7.62 3.15 8.03
C THR A 38 8.70 2.46 8.87
N ARG A 39 9.99 2.59 8.50
CA ARG A 39 11.12 1.93 9.17
C ARG A 39 11.87 2.85 10.14
N VAL A 40 11.79 4.17 9.93
CA VAL A 40 12.50 5.16 10.75
C VAL A 40 11.66 5.57 11.96
N ARG A 41 12.32 5.69 13.12
CA ARG A 41 11.66 6.12 14.37
C ARG A 41 10.99 7.51 14.20
N PRO A 42 9.80 7.72 14.79
CA PRO A 42 9.19 9.04 14.87
C PRO A 42 10.13 10.09 15.50
N GLY A 43 10.04 11.34 15.06
CA GLY A 43 10.79 12.47 15.62
C GLY A 43 12.22 12.64 15.10
N THR A 44 12.67 11.85 14.12
CA THR A 44 13.95 12.09 13.46
C THR A 44 13.80 13.15 12.35
N THR A 45 14.77 14.05 12.25
CA THR A 45 14.78 15.09 11.20
C THR A 45 14.70 14.50 9.79
N SER A 46 15.31 13.34 9.55
CA SER A 46 15.25 12.65 8.26
C SER A 46 13.83 12.18 7.92
N ARG A 47 13.09 11.65 8.90
CA ARG A 47 11.69 11.27 8.71
C ARG A 47 10.83 12.50 8.43
N ASP A 48 11.07 13.61 9.13
CA ASP A 48 10.29 14.84 8.93
C ASP A 48 10.52 15.43 7.54
N ILE A 49 11.76 15.44 7.05
CA ILE A 49 12.08 15.85 5.67
C ILE A 49 11.33 14.96 4.67
N LEU A 50 11.38 13.64 4.85
CA LEU A 50 10.70 12.70 3.95
C LEU A 50 9.17 12.85 3.99
N LEU A 51 8.60 13.19 5.15
CA LEU A 51 7.18 13.50 5.26
C LEU A 51 6.83 14.74 4.44
N LYS A 52 7.62 15.82 4.52
CA LYS A 52 7.40 17.04 3.71
C LYS A 52 7.55 16.78 2.22
N LEU A 53 8.55 16.00 1.81
CA LEU A 53 8.70 15.57 0.42
C LEU A 53 7.50 14.71 -0.03
N GLY A 54 7.06 13.78 0.81
CA GLY A 54 5.89 12.94 0.58
C GLY A 54 4.59 13.75 0.47
N LEU A 55 4.44 14.82 1.26
CA LEU A 55 3.34 15.77 1.12
C LEU A 55 3.35 16.37 -0.28
N GLY A 56 4.44 17.03 -0.69
CA GLY A 56 4.54 17.67 -2.00
C GLY A 56 4.25 16.72 -3.16
N VAL A 57 4.82 15.50 -3.11
CA VAL A 57 4.58 14.46 -4.13
C VAL A 57 3.12 14.01 -4.15
N SER A 58 2.50 13.79 -2.98
CA SER A 58 1.11 13.33 -2.90
C SER A 58 0.13 14.39 -3.42
N LEU A 59 0.36 15.66 -3.11
CA LEU A 59 -0.43 16.77 -3.63
C LEU A 59 -0.30 16.86 -5.15
N ARG A 60 0.92 16.71 -5.69
CA ARG A 60 1.18 16.73 -7.13
C ARG A 60 0.49 15.57 -7.86
N ILE A 61 0.49 14.37 -7.28
CA ILE A 61 -0.24 13.21 -7.81
C ILE A 61 -1.73 13.54 -7.93
N ALA A 62 -2.35 14.01 -6.84
CA ALA A 62 -3.78 14.34 -6.84
C ALA A 62 -4.12 15.42 -7.87
N HIS A 63 -3.29 16.47 -7.94
CA HIS A 63 -3.46 17.54 -8.92
C HIS A 63 -3.33 17.05 -10.37
N LEU A 64 -2.30 16.27 -10.71
CA LEU A 64 -2.13 15.73 -12.06
C LEU A 64 -3.29 14.83 -12.47
N THR A 65 -3.77 13.98 -11.56
CA THR A 65 -4.94 13.15 -11.83
C THR A 65 -6.21 14.00 -12.03
N ASN A 66 -6.39 15.06 -11.26
CA ASN A 66 -7.52 15.97 -11.41
C ASN A 66 -7.47 16.79 -12.71
N THR A 67 -6.30 17.34 -13.07
CA THR A 67 -6.13 18.09 -14.32
C THR A 67 -6.50 17.22 -15.52
N ARG A 68 -6.09 15.94 -15.52
CA ARG A 68 -6.45 14.99 -16.59
C ARG A 68 -7.94 14.67 -16.66
N LEU A 69 -8.64 14.70 -15.54
CA LEU A 69 -10.11 14.56 -15.51
C LEU A 69 -10.78 15.69 -16.29
N HIS A 70 -10.21 16.90 -16.25
CA HIS A 70 -10.77 18.11 -16.85
C HIS A 70 -10.23 18.44 -18.26
N ASP A 71 -8.97 18.10 -18.57
CA ASP A 71 -8.31 18.45 -19.85
C ASP A 71 -8.97 17.81 -21.09
N ASN A 72 -9.78 16.76 -20.91
CA ASN A 72 -10.39 16.03 -22.01
C ASN A 72 -11.82 16.53 -22.35
N SER A 73 -12.18 17.75 -21.99
CA SER A 73 -13.54 18.31 -22.17
C SER A 73 -13.95 18.58 -23.63
N VAL A 74 -13.08 18.43 -24.63
CA VAL A 74 -13.34 18.94 -25.98
C VAL A 74 -13.39 17.80 -27.01
N ASP A 75 -14.63 17.43 -27.36
CA ASP A 75 -15.08 16.93 -28.68
C ASP A 75 -14.53 15.63 -29.28
N THR A 76 -13.62 14.91 -28.63
CA THR A 76 -12.88 13.90 -29.41
C THR A 76 -13.59 12.56 -29.60
N HIS A 77 -14.29 11.96 -28.62
CA HIS A 77 -14.95 10.65 -28.82
C HIS A 77 -16.30 10.60 -28.09
N ASN A 78 -17.30 9.92 -28.66
CA ASN A 78 -18.67 9.70 -28.14
C ASN A 78 -18.73 8.93 -26.79
N LEU A 79 -17.67 8.96 -25.99
CA LEU A 79 -17.55 8.29 -24.71
C LEU A 79 -17.92 9.24 -23.58
N THR A 80 -18.75 8.75 -22.66
CA THR A 80 -19.00 9.41 -21.37
C THR A 80 -17.69 9.61 -20.60
N LEU A 81 -17.67 10.59 -19.68
CA LEU A 81 -16.52 10.83 -18.79
C LEU A 81 -16.08 9.54 -18.07
N GLN A 82 -17.05 8.78 -17.59
CA GLN A 82 -16.84 7.50 -16.92
C GLN A 82 -16.20 6.44 -17.82
N GLN A 83 -16.64 6.32 -19.08
CA GLN A 83 -16.05 5.38 -20.04
C GLN A 83 -14.59 5.71 -20.35
N ARG A 84 -14.25 7.01 -20.45
CA ARG A 84 -12.86 7.43 -20.65
C ARG A 84 -11.99 7.15 -19.43
N LEU A 85 -12.51 7.40 -18.23
CA LEU A 85 -11.75 7.13 -17.00
C LEU A 85 -11.36 5.65 -16.88
N ARG A 86 -12.19 4.75 -17.42
CA ARG A 86 -11.90 3.30 -17.46
C ARG A 86 -10.84 2.89 -18.47
N THR A 87 -10.46 3.76 -19.41
CA THR A 87 -9.34 3.49 -20.32
C THR A 87 -7.97 3.78 -19.69
N TYR A 88 -7.93 4.45 -18.54
CA TYR A 88 -6.67 4.66 -17.84
C TYR A 88 -6.13 3.37 -17.25
N PRO A 89 -4.79 3.20 -17.21
CA PRO A 89 -4.19 2.05 -16.54
C PRO A 89 -4.61 1.99 -15.06
N LYS A 90 -4.92 0.78 -14.56
CA LYS A 90 -5.27 0.54 -13.13
C LYS A 90 -4.28 1.19 -12.16
N ASN A 91 -2.99 1.19 -12.51
CA ASN A 91 -1.92 1.78 -11.70
C ASN A 91 -2.11 3.29 -11.45
N HIS A 92 -2.81 4.00 -12.33
CA HIS A 92 -3.13 5.42 -12.14
C HIS A 92 -3.92 5.65 -10.84
N PHE A 93 -5.02 4.90 -10.68
CA PHE A 93 -5.88 4.98 -9.50
C PHE A 93 -5.21 4.40 -8.25
N ARG A 94 -4.35 3.37 -8.41
CA ARG A 94 -3.56 2.83 -7.28
C ARG A 94 -2.67 3.88 -6.65
N VAL A 95 -1.94 4.64 -7.48
CA VAL A 95 -1.06 5.70 -7.01
C VAL A 95 -1.84 6.83 -6.36
N LEU A 96 -2.99 7.23 -6.93
CA LEU A 96 -3.86 8.22 -6.31
C LEU A 96 -4.40 7.76 -4.95
N ALA A 97 -4.86 6.51 -4.85
CA ALA A 97 -5.35 5.96 -3.59
C ALA A 97 -4.25 5.96 -2.52
N PHE A 98 -3.03 5.55 -2.90
CA PHE A 98 -1.88 5.56 -2.00
C PHE A 98 -1.52 6.96 -1.51
N ALA A 99 -1.43 7.94 -2.42
CA ALA A 99 -1.22 9.35 -2.09
C ALA A 99 -2.30 9.89 -1.15
N THR A 100 -3.56 9.52 -1.39
CA THR A 100 -4.70 9.98 -0.57
C THR A 100 -4.62 9.43 0.85
N VAL A 101 -4.31 8.15 1.01
CA VAL A 101 -4.13 7.55 2.35
C VAL A 101 -2.92 8.15 3.06
N PHE A 102 -1.82 8.39 2.33
CA PHE A 102 -0.63 9.05 2.89
C PHE A 102 -0.98 10.45 3.44
N LEU A 103 -1.71 11.26 2.67
CA LEU A 103 -2.20 12.58 3.08
C LEU A 103 -3.12 12.51 4.28
N LEU A 104 -4.08 11.58 4.27
CA LEU A 104 -5.01 11.36 5.39
C LEU A 104 -4.25 11.07 6.69
N ARG A 105 -3.36 10.08 6.65
CA ARG A 105 -2.67 9.58 7.85
C ARG A 105 -1.70 10.59 8.43
N TYR A 106 -0.84 11.16 7.60
CA TYR A 106 0.30 11.93 8.10
C TYR A 106 0.04 13.44 8.20
N PHE A 107 -1.01 13.93 7.57
CA PHE A 107 -1.32 15.37 7.51
C PHE A 107 -2.76 15.67 7.90
N SER A 108 -3.75 15.27 7.09
CA SER A 108 -5.14 15.69 7.28
C SER A 108 -5.71 15.31 8.64
N LEU A 109 -5.40 14.11 9.15
CA LEU A 109 -5.85 13.64 10.46
C LEU A 109 -4.77 13.82 11.54
N ASN A 110 -3.56 14.21 11.20
CA ASN A 110 -2.46 14.28 12.18
C ASN A 110 -2.51 15.61 12.94
N SER A 111 -2.88 15.56 14.22
CA SER A 111 -2.99 16.77 15.06
C SER A 111 -1.67 17.51 15.27
N ALA A 112 -0.53 16.85 15.05
CA ALA A 112 0.80 17.46 15.15
C ALA A 112 1.27 18.15 13.85
N ALA A 113 0.56 17.97 12.74
CA ALA A 113 0.89 18.66 11.48
C ALA A 113 0.53 20.15 11.55
N HIS A 114 1.20 20.99 10.75
CA HIS A 114 0.90 22.42 10.69
C HIS A 114 -0.51 22.65 10.10
N ALA A 115 -1.26 23.63 10.62
CA ALA A 115 -2.65 23.87 10.20
C ALA A 115 -2.80 24.07 8.68
N ASP A 116 -1.87 24.82 8.06
CA ASP A 116 -1.89 25.03 6.60
C ASP A 116 -1.70 23.72 5.83
N GLU A 117 -0.85 22.82 6.32
CA GLU A 117 -0.61 21.51 5.70
C GLU A 117 -1.78 20.57 5.89
N GLN A 118 -2.42 20.60 7.07
CA GLN A 118 -3.64 19.86 7.32
C GLN A 118 -4.75 20.28 6.35
N GLN A 119 -4.97 21.58 6.19
CA GLN A 119 -5.99 22.11 5.27
C GLN A 119 -5.65 21.77 3.81
N MET A 120 -4.38 21.91 3.42
CA MET A 120 -3.94 21.58 2.06
C MET A 120 -4.13 20.09 1.77
N ALA A 121 -3.76 19.21 2.71
CA ALA A 121 -3.97 17.77 2.60
C ALA A 121 -5.46 17.44 2.53
N ALA A 122 -6.30 18.01 3.40
CA ALA A 122 -7.75 17.81 3.40
C ALA A 122 -8.38 18.19 2.04
N ASN A 123 -7.98 19.32 1.47
CA ASN A 123 -8.44 19.75 0.15
C ASN A 123 -8.10 18.74 -0.95
N HIS A 124 -6.89 18.19 -0.94
CA HIS A 124 -6.46 17.21 -1.94
C HIS A 124 -7.07 15.82 -1.70
N VAL A 125 -7.36 15.46 -0.45
CA VAL A 125 -8.15 14.26 -0.13
C VAL A 125 -9.57 14.40 -0.67
N MET A 126 -10.22 15.55 -0.49
CA MET A 126 -11.54 15.81 -1.09
C MET A 126 -11.51 15.73 -2.62
N MET A 127 -10.47 16.28 -3.24
CA MET A 127 -10.26 16.19 -4.69
C MET A 127 -10.14 14.73 -5.15
N ALA A 128 -9.28 13.94 -4.51
CA ALA A 128 -9.13 12.52 -4.84
C ALA A 128 -10.43 11.73 -4.61
N HIS A 129 -11.12 11.98 -3.51
CA HIS A 129 -12.42 11.40 -3.22
C HIS A 129 -13.43 11.69 -4.34
N HIS A 130 -13.51 12.94 -4.82
CA HIS A 130 -14.40 13.32 -5.92
C HIS A 130 -14.05 12.58 -7.23
N ILE A 131 -12.76 12.43 -7.53
CA ILE A 131 -12.30 11.66 -8.70
C ILE A 131 -12.79 10.22 -8.59
N PHE A 132 -12.57 9.55 -7.46
CA PHE A 132 -13.02 8.18 -7.25
C PHE A 132 -14.55 8.03 -7.30
N GLN A 133 -15.31 8.98 -6.75
CA GLN A 133 -16.77 8.98 -6.88
C GLN A 133 -17.21 9.12 -8.34
N THR A 134 -16.54 9.97 -9.12
CA THR A 134 -16.86 10.17 -10.55
C THR A 134 -16.53 8.94 -11.39
N CYS A 135 -15.47 8.20 -11.02
CA CYS A 135 -15.11 6.94 -11.67
C CYS A 135 -16.04 5.78 -11.30
N ALA A 136 -16.72 5.84 -10.15
CA ALA A 136 -17.55 4.75 -9.64
C ALA A 136 -18.83 4.56 -10.48
N THR A 137 -19.03 3.34 -10.96
CA THR A 137 -20.28 2.83 -11.59
C THR A 137 -21.25 2.28 -10.56
N SER A 138 -20.71 1.75 -9.45
CA SER A 138 -21.46 1.14 -8.37
C SER A 138 -20.72 1.43 -7.06
N PRO A 139 -21.42 1.61 -5.93
CA PRO A 139 -20.78 1.74 -4.62
C PRO A 139 -19.86 0.58 -4.24
N ARG A 140 -19.96 -0.56 -4.95
CA ARG A 140 -19.19 -1.78 -4.70
C ARG A 140 -18.01 -2.00 -5.66
N ASP A 141 -17.84 -1.17 -6.68
CA ASP A 141 -16.64 -1.28 -7.53
C ASP A 141 -15.39 -0.71 -6.83
N GLU A 142 -14.21 -0.87 -7.42
CA GLU A 142 -12.97 -0.48 -6.75
C GLU A 142 -12.92 1.02 -6.44
N CYS A 143 -13.46 1.85 -7.32
CA CYS A 143 -13.47 3.30 -7.14
C CYS A 143 -14.47 3.72 -6.05
N GLY A 144 -15.68 3.15 -6.05
CA GLY A 144 -16.68 3.36 -5.00
C GLY A 144 -16.20 2.89 -3.63
N ARG A 145 -15.47 1.77 -3.58
CA ARG A 145 -14.85 1.26 -2.34
C ARG A 145 -13.75 2.18 -1.82
N ALA A 146 -12.87 2.67 -2.70
CA ALA A 146 -11.82 3.63 -2.33
C ALA A 146 -12.43 4.94 -1.80
N ALA A 147 -13.44 5.50 -2.49
CA ALA A 147 -14.14 6.69 -2.04
C ALA A 147 -14.76 6.50 -0.65
N ASN A 148 -15.45 5.38 -0.42
CA ASN A 148 -16.04 5.06 0.88
C ASN A 148 -14.99 4.95 2.01
N VAL A 149 -13.82 4.37 1.71
CA VAL A 149 -12.71 4.35 2.68
C VAL A 149 -12.26 5.77 3.02
N PHE A 150 -12.05 6.65 2.03
CA PHE A 150 -11.63 8.02 2.30
C PHE A 150 -12.68 8.83 3.06
N GLU A 151 -13.95 8.66 2.73
CA GLU A 151 -15.06 9.27 3.45
C GLU A 151 -15.12 8.80 4.92
N THR A 152 -14.93 7.50 5.14
CA THR A 152 -14.93 6.91 6.48
C THR A 152 -13.75 7.43 7.30
N LEU A 153 -12.54 7.44 6.72
CA LEU A 153 -11.34 7.92 7.40
C LEU A 153 -11.38 9.43 7.65
N GLY A 154 -11.86 10.22 6.68
CA GLY A 154 -11.95 11.67 6.78
C GLY A 154 -12.94 12.18 7.84
N ARG A 155 -13.85 11.32 8.33
CA ARG A 155 -14.77 11.63 9.44
C ARG A 155 -14.19 11.33 10.82
N GLN A 156 -13.01 10.73 10.89
CA GLN A 156 -12.38 10.40 12.17
C GLN A 156 -11.93 11.66 12.91
N ALA A 157 -11.87 11.56 14.23
CA ALA A 157 -11.24 12.58 15.05
C ALA A 157 -9.73 12.66 14.72
N PRO A 158 -9.09 13.82 14.96
CA PRO A 158 -7.65 13.95 14.79
C PRO A 158 -6.89 12.84 15.55
N ILE A 159 -5.97 12.21 14.84
CA ILE A 159 -5.07 11.16 15.30
C ILE A 159 -3.89 11.83 16.01
N SER A 160 -3.62 11.37 17.24
CA SER A 160 -2.43 11.79 18.00
C SER A 160 -1.15 11.36 17.30
N ALA A 161 -0.06 12.11 17.49
CA ALA A 161 1.25 11.77 16.94
C ALA A 161 1.71 10.33 17.29
N ASP A 162 1.37 9.85 18.49
CA ASP A 162 1.71 8.49 18.95
C ASP A 162 0.92 7.39 18.23
N ALA A 163 -0.29 7.71 17.76
CA ALA A 163 -1.13 6.79 17.00
C ALA A 163 -0.73 6.68 15.52
N THR A 164 0.35 7.35 15.10
CA THR A 164 0.90 7.19 13.74
C THR A 164 1.67 5.90 13.54
N LYS A 165 1.95 5.14 14.62
CA LYS A 165 2.57 3.81 14.54
C LYS A 165 1.65 2.86 13.75
N LEU A 166 2.20 2.21 12.72
CA LEU A 166 1.48 1.23 11.92
C LEU A 166 1.38 -0.10 12.67
N ARG A 167 0.24 -0.78 12.58
CA ARG A 167 0.04 -2.15 13.09
C ARG A 167 0.76 -3.20 12.25
N LEU A 168 1.02 -2.87 10.99
CA LEU A 168 1.75 -3.73 10.06
C LEU A 168 3.02 -2.98 9.67
N THR A 169 4.19 -3.57 9.90
CA THR A 169 5.47 -3.00 9.45
C THR A 169 6.13 -3.84 8.36
N ASP A 170 5.65 -5.08 8.18
CA ASP A 170 6.37 -6.10 7.42
C ASP A 170 6.13 -6.00 5.90
N ARG A 171 5.15 -5.21 5.46
CA ARG A 171 4.77 -5.06 4.04
C ARG A 171 5.11 -3.69 3.45
N MET A 172 6.19 -3.05 3.91
CA MET A 172 6.72 -1.81 3.30
C MET A 172 5.66 -0.69 3.22
N GLY A 173 5.61 0.08 2.12
CA GLY A 173 4.63 1.15 1.92
C GLY A 173 3.17 0.68 1.88
N ILE A 174 2.90 -0.60 1.58
CA ILE A 174 1.54 -1.17 1.55
C ILE A 174 0.97 -1.27 2.96
N SER A 175 1.81 -1.37 3.97
CA SER A 175 1.38 -1.30 5.37
C SER A 175 0.51 -0.07 5.66
N ILE A 176 0.80 1.07 5.03
CA ILE A 176 0.02 2.30 5.19
C ILE A 176 -1.40 2.13 4.62
N LEU A 177 -1.54 1.46 3.47
CA LEU A 177 -2.84 1.16 2.86
C LEU A 177 -3.62 0.14 3.69
N LEU A 178 -2.99 -0.97 4.07
CA LEU A 178 -3.62 -2.05 4.84
C LEU A 178 -4.13 -1.55 6.19
N ASP A 179 -3.33 -0.73 6.87
CA ASP A 179 -3.69 -0.13 8.15
C ASP A 179 -4.90 0.82 7.99
N ALA A 180 -4.91 1.64 6.92
CA ALA A 180 -6.02 2.54 6.63
C ALA A 180 -7.32 1.79 6.29
N VAL A 181 -7.26 0.72 5.50
CA VAL A 181 -8.41 -0.11 5.17
C VAL A 181 -8.95 -0.83 6.41
N SER A 182 -8.06 -1.36 7.25
CA SER A 182 -8.42 -2.00 8.51
C SER A 182 -9.09 -1.00 9.45
N THR A 183 -8.50 0.19 9.62
CA THR A 183 -9.06 1.27 10.44
C THR A 183 -10.45 1.70 9.92
N ALA A 184 -10.63 1.80 8.60
CA ALA A 184 -11.93 2.10 8.02
C ALA A 184 -12.96 0.96 8.23
N ALA A 185 -12.53 -0.30 8.31
CA ALA A 185 -13.40 -1.41 8.66
C ALA A 185 -13.83 -1.33 10.14
N GLU A 186 -12.92 -1.02 11.05
CA GLU A 186 -13.19 -0.86 12.50
C GLU A 186 -14.19 0.25 12.76
N VAL A 187 -13.99 1.42 12.14
CA VAL A 187 -14.90 2.55 12.29
C VAL A 187 -16.31 2.24 11.78
N ARG A 188 -16.44 1.31 10.83
CA ARG A 188 -17.75 0.83 10.33
C ARG A 188 -18.32 -0.32 11.17
N GLY A 189 -17.69 -0.70 12.28
CA GLY A 189 -18.12 -1.79 13.15
C GLY A 189 -17.95 -3.19 12.54
N ARG A 190 -17.05 -3.35 11.55
CA ARG A 190 -16.73 -4.66 10.97
C ARG A 190 -15.55 -5.29 11.70
N PRO A 191 -15.52 -6.62 11.88
CA PRO A 191 -14.38 -7.31 12.47
C PRO A 191 -13.15 -7.14 11.57
N VAL A 192 -12.00 -6.83 12.16
CA VAL A 192 -10.72 -6.75 11.45
C VAL A 192 -10.10 -8.12 11.39
N GLU A 193 -9.86 -8.61 10.17
CA GLU A 193 -9.19 -9.88 9.92
C GLU A 193 -7.66 -9.79 10.19
N ILE A 194 -7.10 -8.59 10.33
CA ILE A 194 -5.65 -8.38 10.49
C ILE A 194 -5.31 -8.06 11.96
N THR A 195 -5.12 -9.10 12.75
CA THR A 195 -4.56 -9.02 14.11
C THR A 195 -3.08 -9.41 14.05
N GLU A 196 -2.20 -8.70 14.78
CA GLU A 196 -0.74 -8.85 14.85
C GLU A 196 -0.25 -10.22 15.42
N SER A 197 -0.83 -11.35 15.02
CA SER A 197 -0.47 -12.68 15.54
C SER A 197 0.14 -13.64 14.52
N GLU A 198 0.45 -13.18 13.31
CA GLU A 198 1.20 -13.98 12.33
C GLU A 198 2.63 -13.46 12.17
N THR A 199 3.38 -13.49 13.28
CA THR A 199 4.84 -13.49 13.20
C THR A 199 5.29 -14.93 12.90
N SER A 200 5.74 -15.16 11.66
CA SER A 200 6.71 -16.20 11.29
C SER A 200 6.49 -17.62 11.84
N GLN A 201 5.69 -18.43 11.15
CA GLN A 201 6.16 -19.76 10.76
C GLN A 201 5.78 -20.01 9.31
N GLY A 202 6.79 -20.14 8.45
CA GLY A 202 6.60 -20.61 7.09
C GLY A 202 5.85 -21.93 7.14
N THR A 203 4.61 -21.92 6.66
CA THR A 203 3.91 -23.15 6.33
C THR A 203 4.30 -23.48 4.89
N PRO A 204 5.06 -24.55 4.65
CA PRO A 204 5.32 -24.99 3.29
C PRO A 204 4.00 -25.39 2.65
N VAL A 205 3.88 -25.04 1.37
CA VAL A 205 2.91 -25.53 0.42
C VAL A 205 2.55 -26.98 0.75
N TYR A 206 1.27 -27.25 1.00
CA TYR A 206 0.73 -28.60 1.11
C TYR A 206 1.00 -29.34 -0.21
N ALA A 207 2.13 -30.07 -0.25
CA ALA A 207 2.26 -31.25 -1.08
C ALA A 207 1.28 -32.28 -0.51
N LYS A 208 0.26 -32.63 -1.30
CA LYS A 208 -0.43 -33.91 -1.12
C LYS A 208 0.60 -34.99 -1.40
N GLU A 209 0.96 -35.77 -0.39
CA GLU A 209 1.42 -37.13 -0.65
C GLU A 209 1.11 -38.05 0.53
N ASP A 210 0.78 -39.27 0.14
CA ASP A 210 -0.02 -40.22 0.87
C ASP A 210 0.65 -40.82 2.11
N THR A 211 -0.22 -41.22 3.02
CA THR A 211 -0.01 -42.07 4.19
C THR A 211 0.73 -43.36 3.84
N TYR A 212 1.85 -43.65 4.51
CA TYR A 212 2.17 -44.98 5.08
C TYR A 212 3.14 -44.81 6.26
N GLY A 213 2.77 -45.35 7.41
CA GLY A 213 3.57 -45.31 8.63
C GLY A 213 4.68 -46.35 8.65
N ILE A 214 5.60 -46.18 9.62
CA ILE A 214 6.26 -47.23 10.40
C ILE A 214 7.05 -46.54 11.54
N SER A 215 6.84 -47.03 12.75
CA SER A 215 7.40 -46.59 14.04
C SER A 215 8.92 -46.82 14.19
N ARG A 216 9.63 -45.96 14.95
CA ARG A 216 10.50 -46.39 16.09
C ARG A 216 11.11 -45.22 16.92
N GLU A 217 10.71 -45.20 18.18
CA GLU A 217 11.45 -45.04 19.45
C GLU A 217 12.75 -44.18 19.58
N LEU A 218 12.71 -43.27 20.56
CA LEU A 218 13.78 -42.54 21.32
C LEU A 218 14.73 -43.51 22.08
N PRO A 219 15.93 -43.14 22.67
CA PRO A 219 16.11 -41.96 23.56
C PRO A 219 17.54 -41.34 23.83
N VAL A 220 17.52 -40.13 24.42
CA VAL A 220 18.29 -39.62 25.60
C VAL A 220 19.81 -39.30 25.59
N ASN A 221 20.09 -38.01 25.92
CA ASN A 221 21.17 -37.34 26.70
C ASN A 221 22.67 -37.52 26.42
N GLY A 222 23.38 -36.37 26.45
CA GLY A 222 24.81 -36.30 26.80
C GLY A 222 25.39 -34.88 26.69
N ALA A 223 26.07 -34.43 27.74
CA ALA A 223 26.45 -33.05 28.07
C ALA A 223 27.71 -32.47 27.35
N GLN A 224 27.97 -31.18 27.63
CA GLN A 224 28.93 -30.21 27.04
C GLN A 224 30.46 -30.44 27.36
N PRO A 225 31.37 -29.42 27.22
CA PRO A 225 32.46 -29.27 26.23
C PRO A 225 33.88 -29.38 26.88
N PRO A 226 35.06 -29.05 26.25
CA PRO A 226 35.53 -27.65 26.05
C PRO A 226 36.55 -27.37 24.89
N GLN A 227 36.71 -26.07 24.54
CA GLN A 227 37.95 -25.30 24.19
C GLN A 227 39.06 -25.93 23.31
N GLN A 228 39.73 -25.31 22.32
CA GLN A 228 40.11 -23.91 22.02
C GLN A 228 40.93 -23.90 20.69
N LEU A 229 41.26 -22.70 20.16
CA LEU A 229 42.28 -22.36 19.12
C LEU A 229 41.84 -22.58 17.65
N GLN A 230 42.01 -21.67 16.67
CA GLN A 230 42.69 -20.37 16.60
C GLN A 230 42.33 -19.70 15.25
N GLN A 231 42.15 -18.38 15.27
CA GLN A 231 42.39 -17.42 14.17
C GLN A 231 41.89 -17.74 12.74
N GLN A 232 40.78 -17.10 12.37
CA GLN A 232 40.69 -16.41 11.08
C GLN A 232 39.84 -15.14 11.21
N GLN A 233 40.50 -14.06 11.64
CA GLN A 233 40.07 -12.72 11.27
C GLN A 233 40.53 -12.49 9.83
N GLN A 234 39.60 -12.55 8.88
CA GLN A 234 39.67 -11.70 7.68
C GLN A 234 38.30 -11.64 7.00
N GLN A 235 37.78 -10.40 6.96
CA GLN A 235 36.67 -9.92 6.15
C GLN A 235 35.28 -10.51 6.43
N GLN A 236 34.71 -10.15 7.60
CA GLN A 236 33.29 -9.81 7.60
C GLN A 236 33.14 -8.52 6.79
N GLN A 237 32.87 -8.66 5.49
CA GLN A 237 32.14 -7.63 4.77
C GLN A 237 30.85 -7.43 5.56
N HIS A 238 30.69 -6.24 6.14
CA HIS A 238 29.38 -5.70 6.48
C HIS A 238 28.60 -5.65 5.15
N GLN A 239 27.98 -6.77 4.77
CA GLN A 239 26.84 -6.72 3.88
C GLN A 239 25.71 -6.14 4.71
N ASP A 240 25.66 -4.81 4.67
CA ASP A 240 24.48 -4.02 4.87
C ASP A 240 23.19 -4.80 4.57
N PRO A 241 22.39 -5.17 5.59
CA PRO A 241 21.18 -5.98 5.42
C PRO A 241 20.15 -5.38 4.46
N TRP A 242 20.27 -4.08 4.16
CA TRP A 242 19.39 -3.36 3.24
C TRP A 242 19.61 -3.68 1.75
N LEU A 243 20.77 -4.19 1.34
CA LEU A 243 21.00 -4.54 -0.08
C LEU A 243 20.31 -5.86 -0.47
N ALA A 244 20.14 -6.79 0.47
CA ALA A 244 19.49 -8.08 0.20
C ALA A 244 17.95 -7.96 0.14
N ASP A 245 17.38 -7.01 0.88
CA ASP A 245 15.93 -6.80 1.04
C ASP A 245 15.35 -5.83 -0.01
N LEU A 246 16.20 -5.24 -0.85
CA LEU A 246 15.81 -4.47 -2.05
C LEU A 246 15.66 -5.36 -3.29
N THR A 247 15.74 -6.68 -3.15
CA THR A 247 15.25 -7.60 -4.17
C THR A 247 13.73 -7.45 -4.23
N LEU A 248 13.31 -6.47 -5.03
CA LEU A 248 11.95 -6.27 -5.50
C LEU A 248 11.49 -7.60 -6.11
N SER A 249 10.96 -8.51 -5.28
CA SER A 249 10.34 -9.73 -5.77
C SER A 249 9.16 -9.30 -6.61
N ASN A 250 9.41 -9.38 -7.90
CA ASN A 250 8.62 -8.90 -9.00
C ASN A 250 7.17 -9.38 -8.87
N ASN A 251 6.25 -8.48 -9.25
CA ASN A 251 4.84 -8.70 -9.59
C ASN A 251 3.81 -9.02 -8.50
N ASP A 252 4.15 -9.51 -7.31
CA ASP A 252 3.10 -9.88 -6.33
C ASP A 252 2.70 -8.76 -5.36
N LEU A 253 3.54 -7.72 -5.23
CA LEU A 253 3.31 -6.64 -4.27
C LEU A 253 2.05 -5.80 -4.59
N TRP A 254 1.58 -5.82 -5.83
CA TRP A 254 0.44 -5.02 -6.33
C TRP A 254 -0.50 -5.84 -7.24
N ASN A 255 -0.54 -7.16 -7.06
CA ASN A 255 -1.48 -8.02 -7.78
C ASN A 255 -2.93 -7.66 -7.40
N ASP A 256 -3.93 -8.10 -8.17
CA ASP A 256 -5.35 -7.77 -7.93
C ASP A 256 -5.82 -8.13 -6.49
N ALA A 257 -5.12 -9.03 -5.79
CA ALA A 257 -5.29 -9.33 -4.36
C ALA A 257 -5.12 -8.12 -3.41
N VAL A 258 -4.33 -7.10 -3.77
CA VAL A 258 -4.24 -5.85 -3.01
C VAL A 258 -5.57 -5.08 -3.06
N TRP A 259 -6.37 -5.26 -4.12
CA TRP A 259 -7.71 -4.69 -4.18
C TRP A 259 -8.78 -5.56 -3.51
N ASP A 260 -8.52 -6.86 -3.35
CA ASP A 260 -9.35 -7.73 -2.50
C ASP A 260 -9.30 -7.30 -1.03
N MET A 261 -8.23 -6.60 -0.60
CA MET A 261 -8.11 -6.04 0.76
C MET A 261 -9.23 -5.05 1.10
N PHE A 262 -9.78 -4.33 0.12
CA PHE A 262 -10.91 -3.41 0.33
C PHE A 262 -12.25 -4.17 0.53
N GLY A 263 -12.19 -5.51 0.68
CA GLY A 263 -13.27 -6.46 0.97
C GLY A 263 -13.75 -7.29 -0.22
N TYR A 264 -13.34 -8.56 -0.27
CA TYR A 264 -14.28 -9.70 -0.38
C TYR A 264 -13.65 -11.03 0.09
N GLN A 265 -14.28 -11.69 1.07
CA GLN A 265 -14.25 -13.15 1.21
C GLN A 265 -15.08 -13.73 0.06
N THR A 266 -14.49 -14.56 -0.80
CA THR A 266 -15.21 -15.29 -1.85
C THR A 266 -16.10 -16.39 -1.26
N GLY A 267 -17.14 -16.00 -0.54
CA GLY A 267 -18.28 -16.85 -0.27
C GLY A 267 -19.11 -17.00 -1.55
N PHE A 268 -18.67 -17.87 -2.45
CA PHE A 268 -19.59 -18.45 -3.42
C PHE A 268 -20.67 -19.20 -2.61
N PRO A 269 -21.97 -18.85 -2.70
CA PRO A 269 -22.98 -19.84 -2.39
C PRO A 269 -22.79 -20.95 -3.41
N HIS A 270 -22.39 -22.14 -2.94
CA HIS A 270 -22.60 -23.36 -3.71
C HIS A 270 -24.06 -23.34 -4.13
N ALA A 271 -24.30 -23.30 -5.44
CA ALA A 271 -25.62 -23.51 -5.99
C ALA A 271 -26.07 -24.90 -5.55
N GLY A 272 -26.84 -24.96 -4.46
CA GLY A 272 -27.58 -26.14 -4.07
C GLY A 272 -28.51 -26.45 -5.21
N MET A 273 -28.23 -27.55 -5.91
CA MET A 273 -29.10 -28.12 -6.92
C MET A 273 -30.50 -28.28 -6.35
N LEU A 274 -31.48 -27.62 -6.98
CA LEU A 274 -32.89 -27.92 -6.78
C LEU A 274 -33.16 -29.33 -7.31
N PRO A 275 -33.82 -30.21 -6.54
CA PRO A 275 -34.26 -31.49 -7.07
C PRO A 275 -35.42 -31.26 -8.05
N HIS A 276 -35.23 -31.71 -9.29
CA HIS A 276 -36.31 -31.89 -10.25
C HIS A 276 -37.37 -32.81 -9.63
N THR A 277 -38.58 -32.29 -9.46
CA THR A 277 -39.77 -33.10 -9.20
C THR A 277 -40.32 -33.48 -10.56
N GLU A 278 -40.22 -34.76 -10.92
CA GLU A 278 -40.84 -35.33 -12.12
C GLU A 278 -42.37 -35.38 -11.95
N MET A 279 -43.07 -35.09 -13.05
CA MET A 279 -44.48 -35.43 -13.29
C MET A 279 -44.56 -36.82 -13.93
#